data_AF-A0A9E3SN17-F1
#
_entry.id   AF-A0A9E3SN17-F1
#
_cell.length_a   1.000
_cell.length_b   1.000
_cell.length_c   1.000
_cell.angle_alpha   90.00
_cell.angle_beta   90.00
_cell.angle_gamma   90.00
#
_symmetry.space_group_name_H-M   'P 1'
#
loop_
_entity.id
_entity.type
_entity.pdbx_description
1 polymer ?
#
loop_
_entity_poly.entity_id
_entity_poly.type
_entity_poly.pdbx_seq_one_letter_code
_entity_poly.pdbx_strand_id
1 'polypeptide(L)'
;MSGHDARPGRSCPTAYRYPPRTLDRAPEIEAETLLVVGGLYGNVEALAAVLDLAAREAAPAAIAFNGDFHWFDADPADFARVQAAVEAHAATRGNVETEIAQEDSGAGCGCAYPADVGDAEVARSNEILARLRETARGFPEARVRLARL
;
A
#
# COMPACT_ATOMS: atom_id res chain seq x y z
N MET A 1 -14.44 -28.50 -2.46
CA MET A 1 -14.81 -27.28 -3.21
C MET A 1 -14.56 -26.11 -2.28
N SER A 2 -13.46 -25.37 -2.48
CA SER A 2 -13.18 -24.18 -1.68
C SER A 2 -14.21 -23.12 -2.01
N GLY A 3 -15.20 -22.94 -1.14
CA GLY A 3 -16.12 -21.81 -1.24
C GLY A 3 -15.31 -20.52 -1.18
N HIS A 4 -15.47 -19.64 -2.16
CA HIS A 4 -14.90 -18.31 -2.10
C HIS A 4 -15.54 -17.57 -0.92
N ASP A 5 -14.77 -17.35 0.15
CA ASP A 5 -15.24 -16.63 1.34
C ASP A 5 -15.28 -15.13 1.02
N ALA A 6 -16.47 -14.65 0.67
CA ALA A 6 -16.69 -13.27 0.25
C ALA A 6 -16.75 -12.25 1.40
N ARG A 7 -16.48 -12.67 2.65
CA ARG A 7 -16.52 -11.77 3.81
C ARG A 7 -15.39 -10.71 3.72
N PRO A 8 -15.61 -9.48 4.24
CA PRO A 8 -14.57 -8.44 4.29
C PRO A 8 -13.28 -8.95 4.94
N GLY A 9 -12.14 -8.78 4.25
CA GLY A 9 -10.82 -9.27 4.67
C GLY A 9 -10.56 -10.76 4.38
N ARG A 10 -11.54 -11.52 3.84
CA ARG A 10 -11.40 -12.94 3.45
C ARG A 10 -11.29 -13.16 1.95
N SER A 11 -11.54 -12.12 1.15
CA SER A 11 -11.40 -12.15 -0.30
C SER A 11 -10.38 -11.10 -0.78
N CYS A 12 -9.73 -11.41 -1.90
CA CYS A 12 -8.95 -10.47 -2.70
C CYS A 12 -9.77 -10.16 -3.96
N PRO A 13 -10.30 -8.93 -4.11
CA PRO A 13 -11.09 -8.55 -5.27
C PRO A 13 -10.32 -8.67 -6.58
N THR A 14 -11.00 -9.09 -7.65
CA THR A 14 -10.43 -9.12 -9.01
C THR A 14 -9.95 -7.75 -9.48
N ALA A 15 -10.50 -6.67 -8.90
CA ALA A 15 -10.06 -5.29 -9.15
C ALA A 15 -8.58 -5.06 -8.80
N TYR A 16 -7.95 -5.92 -7.98
CA TYR A 16 -6.53 -5.80 -7.61
C TYR A 16 -5.60 -6.41 -8.67
N ARG A 17 -6.16 -7.08 -9.69
CA ARG A 17 -5.37 -7.79 -10.70
C ARG A 17 -4.73 -6.83 -11.69
N TYR A 18 -3.43 -7.01 -11.92
CA TYR A 18 -2.74 -6.43 -13.07
C TYR A 18 -2.98 -7.24 -14.35
N PRO A 19 -3.41 -6.62 -15.47
CA PRO A 19 -3.45 -7.31 -16.75
C PRO A 19 -2.01 -7.62 -17.21
N PRO A 20 -1.77 -8.74 -17.93
CA PRO A 20 -0.41 -9.13 -18.34
C PRO A 20 0.36 -8.04 -19.09
N ARG A 21 -0.34 -7.21 -19.88
CA ARG A 21 0.26 -6.08 -20.61
C ARG A 21 0.88 -5.00 -19.71
N THR A 22 0.49 -4.94 -18.44
CA THR A 22 1.13 -4.05 -17.45
C THR A 22 2.55 -4.51 -17.13
N LEU A 23 2.87 -5.79 -17.30
CA LEU A 23 4.19 -6.37 -17.05
C LEU A 23 4.95 -6.65 -18.36
N ASP A 24 4.23 -6.97 -19.44
CA ASP A 24 4.78 -7.22 -20.78
C ASP A 24 5.06 -5.89 -21.52
N ARG A 25 6.06 -5.16 -21.03
CA ARG A 25 6.51 -3.85 -21.55
C ARG A 25 7.95 -3.56 -21.15
N ALA A 26 8.55 -2.54 -21.76
CA ALA A 26 9.89 -2.08 -21.39
C ALA A 26 9.94 -1.62 -19.92
N PRO A 27 11.11 -1.76 -19.25
CA PRO A 27 11.27 -1.27 -17.89
C PRO A 27 11.07 0.25 -17.83
N GLU A 28 10.38 0.72 -16.79
CA GLU A 28 10.25 2.17 -16.52
C GLU A 28 11.39 2.72 -15.67
N ILE A 29 12.10 1.84 -14.96
CA ILE A 29 13.19 2.18 -14.07
C ILE A 29 14.41 1.38 -14.52
N GLU A 30 15.43 2.09 -14.95
CA GLU A 30 16.77 1.55 -15.20
C GLU A 30 17.70 2.20 -14.19
N ALA A 31 18.25 1.41 -13.27
CA ALA A 31 19.14 1.88 -12.23
C ALA A 31 20.22 0.84 -11.95
N GLU A 32 21.40 1.28 -11.55
CA GLU A 32 22.48 0.40 -11.08
C GLU A 32 22.09 -0.25 -9.74
N THR A 33 21.49 0.54 -8.84
CA THR A 33 20.98 0.10 -7.55
C THR A 33 19.50 0.46 -7.42
N LEU A 34 18.67 -0.53 -7.09
CA LEU A 34 17.24 -0.36 -6.82
C LEU A 34 16.89 -0.93 -5.44
N LEU A 35 16.40 -0.07 -4.55
CA LEU A 35 15.84 -0.47 -3.26
C LEU A 35 14.32 -0.68 -3.41
N VAL A 36 13.89 -1.93 -3.27
CA VAL A 36 12.47 -2.30 -3.31
C VAL A 36 11.92 -2.41 -1.90
N VAL A 37 10.96 -1.55 -1.56
CA VAL A 37 10.42 -1.39 -0.21
C VAL A 37 8.99 -1.91 -0.20
N GLY A 38 8.78 -3.14 0.29
CA GLY A 38 7.44 -3.71 0.46
C GLY A 38 6.98 -3.60 1.90
N GLY A 39 5.71 -3.20 2.12
CA GLY A 39 5.10 -3.21 3.45
C GLY A 39 5.74 -2.21 4.42
N LEU A 40 5.81 -0.93 4.02
CA LEU A 40 6.23 0.13 4.94
C LEU A 40 5.21 0.34 6.07
N TYR A 41 3.92 0.09 5.79
CA TYR A 41 2.81 0.07 6.75
C TYR A 41 2.70 1.35 7.61
N GLY A 42 3.05 2.50 7.06
CA GLY A 42 2.99 3.79 7.74
C GLY A 42 4.16 4.07 8.69
N ASN A 43 5.19 3.23 8.73
CA ASN A 43 6.30 3.38 9.69
C ASN A 43 7.26 4.50 9.27
N VAL A 44 7.10 5.69 9.85
CA VAL A 44 7.92 6.89 9.55
C VAL A 44 9.40 6.73 9.89
N GLU A 45 9.74 5.87 10.86
CA GLU A 45 11.14 5.62 11.24
C GLU A 45 11.81 4.67 10.24
N ALA A 46 11.08 3.63 9.79
CA ALA A 46 11.55 2.76 8.71
C ALA A 46 11.70 3.54 7.40
N LEU A 47 10.79 4.47 7.11
CA LEU A 47 10.88 5.38 5.96
C LEU A 47 12.17 6.21 6.02
N ALA A 48 12.47 6.81 7.18
CA ALA A 48 13.70 7.57 7.36
C ALA A 48 14.95 6.69 7.13
N ALA A 49 14.96 5.48 7.69
CA ALA A 49 16.07 4.54 7.52
C ALA A 49 16.28 4.12 6.05
N VAL A 50 15.19 3.92 5.28
CA VAL A 50 15.25 3.60 3.85
C VAL A 50 15.84 4.77 3.05
N LEU A 51 15.39 6.00 3.31
CA LEU A 51 15.90 7.19 2.64
C LEU A 51 17.39 7.42 2.96
N ASP A 52 17.78 7.23 4.22
CA ASP A 52 19.17 7.29 4.65
C ASP A 52 20.03 6.19 4.01
N LEU A 53 19.49 4.98 3.85
CA LEU A 53 20.18 3.89 3.17
C LEU A 53 20.46 4.25 1.71
N ALA A 54 19.44 4.74 0.99
CA ALA A 54 19.58 5.17 -0.40
C ALA A 54 20.61 6.30 -0.56
N ALA A 55 20.65 7.24 0.38
CA ALA A 55 21.58 8.37 0.37
C ALA A 55 23.05 7.97 0.66
N ARG A 56 23.27 6.79 1.26
CA ARG A 56 24.61 6.27 1.57
C ARG A 56 25.22 5.42 0.45
N GLU A 57 24.44 5.06 -0.56
CA GLU A 57 24.93 4.30 -1.71
C GLU A 57 26.01 5.07 -2.46
N ALA A 58 27.03 4.34 -2.95
CA ALA A 58 28.19 4.93 -3.61
C ALA A 58 27.84 5.57 -4.97
N ALA A 59 26.76 5.10 -5.58
CA ALA A 59 26.15 5.66 -6.79
C ALA A 59 24.65 5.93 -6.51
N PRO A 60 23.99 6.80 -7.29
CA PRO A 60 22.57 7.08 -7.09
C PRO A 60 21.71 5.81 -7.09
N ALA A 61 20.98 5.59 -6.00
CA ALA A 61 20.03 4.48 -5.87
C ALA A 61 18.59 4.95 -6.14
N ALA A 62 17.87 4.18 -6.95
CA ALA A 62 16.43 4.34 -7.10
C ALA A 62 15.70 3.65 -5.95
N ILE A 63 14.53 4.18 -5.57
CA ILE A 63 13.63 3.55 -4.59
C ILE A 63 12.31 3.24 -5.29
N ALA A 64 11.78 2.04 -5.06
CA ALA A 64 10.45 1.63 -5.47
C ALA A 64 9.66 1.07 -4.28
N PHE A 65 8.56 1.72 -3.91
CA PHE A 65 7.63 1.22 -2.91
C PHE A 65 6.68 0.19 -3.55
N ASN A 66 6.73 -1.06 -3.09
CA ASN A 66 5.98 -2.17 -3.65
C ASN A 66 4.65 -2.40 -2.91
N GLY A 67 3.87 -1.33 -2.75
CA GLY A 67 2.59 -1.36 -2.06
C GLY A 67 2.64 -1.48 -0.54
N ASP A 68 1.45 -1.34 0.05
CA ASP A 68 1.18 -1.35 1.48
C ASP A 68 2.09 -0.41 2.26
N PHE A 69 2.26 0.80 1.73
CA PHE A 69 3.10 1.81 2.36
C PHE A 69 2.35 2.63 3.40
N HIS A 70 1.03 2.71 3.31
CA HIS A 70 0.16 3.11 4.42
C HIS A 70 -0.35 1.88 5.17
N TRP A 71 -0.66 2.03 6.47
CA TRP A 71 -1.49 1.09 7.25
C TRP A 71 -1.70 1.60 8.68
N PHE A 72 -0.61 1.79 9.44
CA PHE A 72 -0.65 2.18 10.86
C PHE A 72 -0.49 3.68 11.10
N ASP A 73 -0.40 4.48 10.05
CA ASP A 73 -0.21 5.94 10.04
C ASP A 73 -1.54 6.70 9.96
N ALA A 74 -2.50 6.35 10.82
CA ALA A 74 -3.78 7.05 10.87
C ALA A 74 -3.66 8.48 11.46
N ASP A 75 -2.54 8.85 12.08
CA ASP A 75 -2.27 10.25 12.42
C ASP A 75 -2.08 11.08 11.14
N PRO A 76 -2.78 12.23 10.97
CA PRO A 76 -2.70 13.00 9.74
C PRO A 76 -1.29 13.50 9.38
N ALA A 77 -0.41 13.76 10.36
CA ALA A 77 0.94 14.22 10.10
C ALA A 77 1.81 13.06 9.59
N ASP A 78 1.66 11.87 10.17
CA ASP A 78 2.36 10.66 9.71
C ASP A 78 1.87 10.24 8.32
N PHE A 79 0.57 10.24 8.08
CA PHE A 79 -0.02 9.97 6.77
C PHE A 79 0.56 10.90 5.69
N ALA A 80 0.55 12.21 5.95
CA ALA A 80 1.06 13.20 5.02
C ALA A 80 2.58 13.02 4.77
N ARG A 81 3.34 12.68 5.81
CA ARG A 81 4.78 12.43 5.70
C ARG A 81 5.08 11.20 4.83
N VAL A 82 4.38 10.10 5.07
CA VAL A 82 4.52 8.87 4.27
C VAL A 82 4.13 9.14 2.83
N GLN A 83 2.95 9.72 2.60
CA GLN A 83 2.44 10.03 1.27
C GLN A 83 3.40 10.92 0.48
N ALA A 84 3.87 12.03 1.08
CA ALA A 84 4.78 12.96 0.41
C ALA A 84 6.13 12.32 0.05
N ALA A 85 6.66 11.45 0.92
CA ALA A 85 7.91 10.76 0.65
C ALA A 85 7.75 9.72 -0.45
N VAL A 86 6.69 8.91 -0.41
CA VAL A 86 6.42 7.89 -1.44
C VAL A 86 6.20 8.54 -2.81
N GLU A 87 5.52 9.68 -2.87
CA GLU A 87 5.28 10.43 -4.13
C GLU A 87 6.56 10.92 -4.81
N ALA A 88 7.67 11.04 -4.09
CA ALA A 88 8.97 11.40 -4.66
C ALA A 88 9.68 10.22 -5.35
N HIS A 89 9.12 9.00 -5.25
CA HIS A 89 9.73 7.76 -5.71
C HIS A 89 8.75 6.93 -6.56
N ALA A 90 9.25 5.86 -7.17
CA ALA A 90 8.36 4.93 -7.85
C ALA A 90 7.52 4.17 -6.80
N ALA A 91 6.25 3.91 -7.12
CA ALA A 91 5.36 3.18 -6.25
C ALA A 91 4.36 2.34 -7.04
N THR A 92 4.04 1.17 -6.49
CA THR A 92 2.84 0.39 -6.84
C THR A 92 1.88 0.39 -5.66
N ARG A 93 0.63 0.02 -5.89
CA ARG A 93 -0.36 -0.11 -4.81
C ARG A 93 -0.44 -1.51 -4.29
N GLY A 94 -0.56 -1.61 -2.96
CA GLY A 94 -1.07 -2.80 -2.32
C GLY A 94 -2.59 -2.75 -2.17
N ASN A 95 -3.11 -3.69 -1.38
CA ASN A 95 -4.53 -3.70 -1.02
C ASN A 95 -4.88 -2.48 -0.17
N VAL A 96 -3.97 -2.00 0.69
CA VAL A 96 -4.24 -0.86 1.55
C VAL A 96 -4.48 0.41 0.74
N GLU A 97 -3.55 0.78 -0.14
CA GLU A 97 -3.70 1.96 -1.00
C GLU A 97 -4.94 1.84 -1.89
N THR A 98 -5.25 0.62 -2.34
CA THR A 98 -6.46 0.38 -3.14
C THR A 98 -7.73 0.71 -2.38
N GLU A 99 -7.82 0.29 -1.13
CA GLU A 99 -9.02 0.47 -0.31
C GLU A 99 -9.19 1.87 0.26
N ILE A 100 -8.11 2.66 0.40
CA ILE A 100 -8.19 4.06 0.87
C ILE A 100 -8.30 5.07 -0.27
N ALA A 101 -7.89 4.71 -1.50
CA ALA A 101 -7.98 5.59 -2.67
C ALA A 101 -9.44 5.88 -3.08
N GLN A 102 -10.37 4.97 -2.79
CA GLN A 102 -11.78 5.07 -3.14
C GLN A 102 -12.67 4.97 -1.90
N GLU A 103 -13.99 5.10 -2.08
CA GLU A 103 -14.93 4.74 -1.03
C GLU A 103 -14.97 3.21 -0.82
N ASP A 104 -15.54 2.79 0.30
CA ASP A 104 -15.53 1.39 0.72
C ASP A 104 -16.07 0.45 -0.36
N SER A 105 -15.22 -0.46 -0.81
CA SER A 105 -15.56 -1.48 -1.81
C SER A 105 -16.35 -2.65 -1.20
N GLY A 106 -16.44 -2.72 0.13
CA GLY A 106 -16.95 -3.87 0.88
C GLY A 106 -15.94 -5.00 1.03
N ALA A 107 -14.71 -4.87 0.52
CA ALA A 107 -13.65 -5.87 0.65
C ALA A 107 -12.98 -5.88 2.05
N GLY A 108 -13.31 -4.93 2.93
CA GLY A 108 -12.57 -4.73 4.18
C GLY A 108 -11.13 -4.37 3.86
N CYS A 109 -10.17 -4.97 4.55
CA CYS A 109 -8.75 -4.74 4.25
C CYS A 109 -8.28 -5.29 2.90
N GLY A 110 -9.05 -6.17 2.24
CA GLY A 110 -8.64 -6.81 0.99
C GLY A 110 -7.50 -7.83 1.12
N CYS A 111 -7.07 -8.16 2.34
CA CYS A 111 -5.88 -8.98 2.60
C CYS A 111 -6.05 -10.48 2.27
N ALA A 112 -7.28 -10.95 2.07
CA ALA A 112 -7.62 -12.36 1.85
C ALA A 112 -7.03 -13.31 2.91
N TYR A 113 -7.27 -13.02 4.19
CA TYR A 113 -6.73 -13.82 5.30
C TYR A 113 -7.15 -15.30 5.20
N PRO A 114 -6.20 -16.24 5.31
CA PRO A 114 -6.47 -17.67 5.25
C PRO A 114 -7.35 -18.14 6.41
N ALA A 115 -7.98 -19.31 6.25
CA ALA A 115 -9.01 -19.81 7.17
C ALA A 115 -8.51 -20.10 8.59
N ASP A 116 -7.20 -20.25 8.78
CA ASP A 116 -6.53 -20.44 10.06
C ASP A 116 -6.39 -19.13 10.87
N VAL A 117 -6.51 -17.96 10.22
CA VAL A 117 -6.58 -16.67 10.90
C VAL A 117 -7.98 -16.49 11.48
N GLY A 118 -8.08 -16.23 12.79
CA GLY A 118 -9.36 -16.08 13.49
C GLY A 118 -10.16 -14.84 13.06
N ASP A 119 -11.48 -14.93 13.11
CA ASP A 119 -12.38 -13.84 12.70
C ASP A 119 -12.17 -12.53 13.50
N ALA A 120 -11.77 -12.62 14.77
CA ALA A 120 -11.45 -11.45 15.59
C ALA A 120 -10.24 -10.66 15.07
N GLU A 121 -9.25 -11.36 14.50
CA GLU A 121 -8.06 -10.72 13.93
C GLU A 121 -8.42 -10.00 12.62
N VAL A 122 -9.22 -10.66 11.78
CA VAL A 122 -9.74 -10.05 10.54
C VAL A 122 -10.61 -8.82 10.85
N ALA A 123 -11.48 -8.89 11.87
CA ALA A 123 -12.29 -7.77 12.30
C ALA A 123 -11.42 -6.57 12.74
N ARG A 124 -10.37 -6.82 13.56
CA ARG A 124 -9.42 -5.79 13.98
C ARG A 124 -8.69 -5.17 12.79
N SER A 125 -8.28 -5.98 11.82
CA SER A 125 -7.64 -5.50 10.58
C SER A 125 -8.57 -4.60 9.77
N ASN A 126 -9.86 -4.93 9.67
CA ASN A 126 -10.86 -4.08 9.02
C ASN A 126 -11.09 -2.76 9.78
N GLU A 127 -11.06 -2.78 11.12
CA GLU A 127 -11.16 -1.56 11.94
C GLU A 127 -9.96 -0.62 11.75
N ILE A 128 -8.75 -1.18 11.61
CA ILE A 128 -7.53 -0.40 11.31
C ILE A 128 -7.69 0.32 9.97
N LEU A 129 -8.07 -0.41 8.92
CA LEU A 129 -8.29 0.19 7.60
C LEU A 129 -9.39 1.26 7.65
N ALA A 130 -10.49 1.02 8.36
CA ALA A 130 -11.57 2.00 8.47
C ALA A 130 -11.08 3.32 9.07
N ARG A 131 -10.24 3.27 10.11
CA ARG A 131 -9.61 4.47 10.70
C ARG A 131 -8.69 5.18 9.71
N LEU A 132 -7.83 4.43 9.03
CA LEU A 132 -6.94 4.98 8.01
C LEU A 132 -7.70 5.63 6.86
N ARG A 133 -8.83 5.04 6.44
CA ARG A 133 -9.70 5.60 5.41
C ARG A 133 -10.31 6.94 5.83
N GLU A 134 -10.69 7.11 7.10
CA GLU A 134 -11.13 8.41 7.62
C GLU A 134 -10.01 9.46 7.52
N THR A 135 -8.78 9.09 7.87
CA THR A 135 -7.62 9.98 7.70
C THR A 135 -7.41 10.34 6.24
N ALA A 136 -7.41 9.35 5.34
CA ALA A 136 -7.23 9.57 3.90
C ALA A 136 -8.31 10.49 3.30
N ARG A 137 -9.55 10.49 3.81
CA ARG A 137 -10.62 11.43 3.39
C ARG A 137 -10.25 12.89 3.63
N GLY A 138 -9.39 13.17 4.60
CA GLY A 138 -8.80 14.50 4.83
C GLY A 138 -7.80 14.94 3.75
N PHE A 139 -7.35 14.01 2.89
CA PHE A 139 -6.35 14.24 1.84
C PHE A 139 -6.91 13.86 0.45
N PRO A 140 -7.89 14.60 -0.10
CA PRO A 140 -8.56 14.23 -1.35
C PRO A 140 -7.60 14.13 -2.54
N GLU A 141 -6.58 14.98 -2.61
CA GLU A 141 -5.58 14.91 -3.69
C GLU A 141 -4.68 13.66 -3.58
N ALA A 142 -4.31 13.26 -2.36
CA ALA A 142 -3.55 12.04 -2.14
C ALA A 142 -4.36 10.83 -2.61
N ARG A 143 -5.66 10.76 -2.27
CA ARG A 143 -6.55 9.68 -2.74
C ARG A 143 -6.63 9.61 -4.27
N VAL A 144 -6.69 10.77 -4.95
CA VAL A 144 -6.66 10.81 -6.42
C VAL A 144 -5.33 10.31 -6.98
N ARG A 145 -4.20 10.63 -6.34
CA ARG A 145 -2.88 10.14 -6.77
C ARG A 145 -2.73 8.65 -6.53
N LEU A 146 -3.14 8.15 -5.36
CA LEU A 146 -3.22 6.72 -5.08
C LEU A 146 -4.12 6.02 -6.11
N ALA A 147 -5.27 6.59 -6.49
CA ALA A 147 -6.14 5.99 -7.49
C ALA A 147 -5.48 5.79 -8.88
N ARG A 148 -4.38 6.50 -9.17
CA ARG A 148 -3.68 6.49 -10.47
C ARG A 148 -2.43 5.61 -10.52
N LEU A 149 -1.89 5.20 -9.37
CA LEU A 149 -0.85 4.18 -9.27
C LEU A 149 -1.39 2.83 -9.77
#